data_AF-A0A416GB51-F1
#
_entry.id   AF-A0A416GB51-F1
#
_cell.length_a   1.000
_cell.length_b   1.000
_cell.length_c   1.000
_cell.angle_alpha   90.00
_cell.angle_beta   90.00
_cell.angle_gamma   90.00
#
_symmetry.space_group_name_H-M   'P 1'
#
loop_
_entity.id
_entity.type
_entity.pdbx_description
1 polymer ?
#
loop_
_entity_poly.entity_id
_entity_poly.type
_entity_poly.pdbx_seq_one_letter_code
_entity_poly.pdbx_strand_id
1 'polypeptide(L)'
;MTVLCSLPMSAQKRGQRLSPEEMVNKKVEQLDKVLTLTDSQEKSVRSLYTDFYSKAIKREERKAKLDELNKSIEALLTDEQKKAFTEWNSKKAERASKRKQ
;
A
#
# COMPACT_ATOMS: atom_id res chain seq x y z
N MET A 1 10.60 43.47 26.33
CA MET A 1 9.89 42.22 26.67
C MET A 1 9.76 41.37 25.42
N THR A 2 9.86 40.06 25.62
CA THR A 2 10.16 38.99 24.68
C THR A 2 9.17 38.86 23.53
N VAL A 3 9.71 38.51 22.36
CA VAL A 3 9.03 38.22 21.09
C VAL A 3 8.18 36.94 21.25
N LEU A 4 6.86 37.03 21.09
CA LEU A 4 5.99 35.85 20.98
C LEU A 4 5.69 35.58 19.50
N CYS A 5 6.66 34.91 18.88
CA CYS A 5 6.51 34.28 17.58
C CYS A 5 5.44 33.17 17.68
N SER A 6 4.25 33.42 17.15
CA SER A 6 3.13 32.47 17.15
C SER A 6 2.96 31.90 15.75
N LEU A 7 3.75 30.89 15.36
CA LEU A 7 3.42 30.08 14.19
C LEU A 7 2.37 29.04 14.61
N PRO A 8 1.18 28.99 13.97
CA PRO A 8 0.29 27.86 14.15
C PRO A 8 0.90 26.62 13.50
N MET A 9 1.42 25.72 14.34
CA MET A 9 1.69 24.34 13.98
C MET A 9 0.40 23.70 13.43
N SER A 10 0.29 23.58 12.11
CA SER A 10 -0.76 22.78 11.47
C SER A 10 -0.37 21.29 11.58
N ALA A 11 -0.44 20.74 12.79
CA ALA A 11 -0.05 19.37 13.12
C ALA A 11 -1.18 18.33 12.93
N GLN A 12 -2.37 18.71 12.46
CA GLN A 12 -3.54 17.83 12.48
C GLN A 12 -4.09 17.50 11.09
N LYS A 13 -3.35 16.70 10.31
CA LYS A 13 -3.96 15.84 9.29
C LYS A 13 -3.22 14.51 9.14
N ARG A 14 -2.78 13.94 10.27
CA ARG A 14 -2.11 12.61 10.32
C ARG A 14 -2.98 11.49 10.91
N GLY A 15 -4.24 11.78 11.25
CA GLY A 15 -5.11 10.84 12.00
C GLY A 15 -6.25 10.18 11.23
N GLN A 16 -6.59 10.63 10.02
CA GLN A 16 -7.69 10.01 9.28
C GLN A 16 -7.18 8.73 8.60
N ARG A 17 -7.63 7.57 9.10
CA ARG A 17 -7.44 6.29 8.40
C ARG A 17 -8.09 6.45 7.03
N LEU A 18 -7.30 6.27 5.97
CA LEU A 18 -7.83 6.25 4.61
C LEU A 18 -8.94 5.19 4.52
N SER A 19 -10.01 5.53 3.81
CA SER A 19 -11.08 4.58 3.50
C SER A 19 -10.51 3.36 2.77
N PRO A 20 -11.13 2.17 2.89
CA PRO A 20 -10.71 0.97 2.16
C PRO A 20 -10.50 1.24 0.67
N GLU A 21 -11.43 1.94 0.01
CA GLU A 21 -11.31 2.34 -1.40
C GLU A 21 -10.12 3.24 -1.69
N GLU A 22 -9.85 4.25 -0.86
CA GLU A 22 -8.68 5.10 -1.06
C GLU A 22 -7.38 4.31 -0.87
N MET A 23 -7.37 3.35 0.05
CA MET A 23 -6.22 2.47 0.26
C MET A 23 -5.99 1.56 -0.95
N VAL A 24 -7.06 1.01 -1.53
CA VAL A 24 -7.02 0.24 -2.77
C VAL A 24 -6.47 1.09 -3.91
N ASN A 25 -7.09 2.24 -4.20
CA ASN A 25 -6.69 3.12 -5.30
C ASN A 25 -5.22 3.51 -5.20
N LYS A 26 -4.76 3.90 -4.00
CA LYS A 26 -3.35 4.25 -3.77
C LYS A 26 -2.40 3.08 -3.98
N LYS A 27 -2.80 1.86 -3.64
CA LYS A 27 -1.96 0.66 -3.85
C LYS A 27 -1.89 0.29 -5.32
N VAL A 28 -3.04 0.28 -5.99
CA VAL A 28 -3.15 0.00 -7.43
C VAL A 28 -2.34 1.03 -8.23
N GLU A 29 -2.51 2.32 -7.97
CA GLU A 29 -1.76 3.38 -8.65
C GLU A 29 -0.24 3.26 -8.43
N GLN A 30 0.20 2.86 -7.24
CA GLN A 30 1.63 2.60 -6.97
C GLN A 30 2.16 1.38 -7.71
N LEU A 31 1.32 0.36 -7.92
CA LEU A 31 1.70 -0.84 -8.64
C LEU A 31 1.71 -0.57 -10.14
N ASP A 32 0.71 0.14 -10.65
CA ASP A 32 0.64 0.53 -12.05
C ASP A 32 1.89 1.34 -12.47
N LYS A 33 2.28 2.34 -11.67
CA LYS A 33 3.50 3.13 -11.91
C LYS A 33 4.81 2.32 -11.94
N VAL A 34 4.83 1.13 -11.32
CA VAL A 34 6.05 0.32 -11.15
C VAL A 34 6.06 -0.88 -12.08
N LEU A 35 4.90 -1.46 -12.36
CA LEU A 35 4.71 -2.70 -13.11
C LEU A 35 4.13 -2.49 -14.50
N THR A 36 3.68 -1.26 -14.81
CA THR A 36 2.94 -0.91 -16.04
C THR A 36 1.85 -1.94 -16.31
N LEU A 37 0.83 -1.96 -15.44
CA LEU A 37 -0.21 -3.00 -15.50
C LEU A 37 -1.09 -2.77 -16.73
N THR A 38 -1.55 -3.85 -17.34
CA THR A 38 -2.63 -3.73 -18.34
C THR A 38 -3.95 -3.41 -17.65
N ASP A 39 -4.89 -2.75 -18.33
CA ASP A 39 -6.22 -2.41 -17.79
C ASP A 39 -6.95 -3.64 -17.19
N SER A 40 -6.78 -4.81 -17.81
CA SER A 40 -7.34 -6.08 -17.32
C SER A 40 -6.68 -6.56 -16.02
N GLN A 41 -5.35 -6.47 -15.93
CA GLN A 41 -4.61 -6.80 -14.71
C GLN A 41 -4.93 -5.80 -13.59
N GLU A 42 -5.01 -4.51 -13.91
CA GLU A 42 -5.33 -3.46 -12.94
C GLU A 42 -6.70 -3.71 -12.29
N LYS A 43 -7.73 -4.00 -13.10
CA LYS A 43 -9.07 -4.35 -12.60
C LYS A 43 -9.05 -5.57 -11.68
N SER A 44 -8.28 -6.59 -12.05
CA SER A 44 -8.14 -7.83 -11.25
C SER A 44 -7.44 -7.55 -9.92
N VAL A 45 -6.33 -6.81 -9.94
CA VAL A 45 -5.58 -6.40 -8.74
C VAL A 45 -6.42 -5.49 -7.85
N ARG A 46 -7.16 -4.55 -8.43
CA ARG A 46 -8.09 -3.66 -7.71
C ARG A 46 -9.17 -4.46 -6.99
N SER A 47 -9.77 -5.46 -7.66
CA SER A 47 -10.77 -6.33 -7.05
C SER A 47 -10.20 -7.09 -5.84
N LEU A 48 -9.01 -7.70 -6.00
CA LEU A 48 -8.31 -8.41 -4.93
C LEU A 48 -8.03 -7.52 -3.71
N TYR A 49 -7.52 -6.30 -3.93
CA TYR A 49 -7.31 -5.36 -2.83
C TYR A 49 -8.63 -4.88 -2.20
N THR A 50 -9.68 -4.68 -3.01
CA THR A 50 -10.99 -4.24 -2.52
C THR A 50 -11.57 -5.27 -1.57
N ASP A 51 -11.57 -6.55 -1.97
CA ASP A 51 -12.01 -7.64 -1.12
C ASP A 51 -11.17 -7.73 0.17
N PHE A 52 -9.84 -7.62 0.05
CA PHE A 52 -8.93 -7.66 1.19
C PHE A 52 -9.18 -6.54 2.21
N TYR A 53 -9.36 -5.29 1.75
CA TYR A 53 -9.56 -4.14 2.65
C TYR A 53 -11.00 -3.98 3.12
N SER A 54 -11.97 -4.52 2.39
CA SER A 54 -13.37 -4.59 2.83
C SER A 54 -13.54 -5.59 3.97
N LYS A 55 -12.71 -6.64 4.00
CA LYS A 55 -12.68 -7.61 5.09
C LYS A 55 -12.02 -7.02 6.33
N ALA A 56 -12.69 -7.15 7.47
CA ALA A 56 -12.13 -6.79 8.78
C ALA A 56 -11.12 -7.86 9.25
N ILE A 57 -9.93 -7.90 8.66
CA ILE A 57 -8.90 -8.88 8.98
C ILE A 57 -8.19 -8.48 10.29
N LYS A 58 -8.16 -9.40 11.25
CA LYS A 58 -7.44 -9.22 12.53
C LYS A 58 -5.95 -9.02 12.27
N ARG A 59 -5.29 -8.27 13.15
CA ARG A 59 -3.86 -7.92 13.01
C ARG A 59 -2.95 -9.16 12.90
N GLU A 60 -3.27 -10.22 13.64
CA GLU A 60 -2.52 -11.47 13.67
C GLU A 60 -2.58 -12.20 12.33
N GLU A 61 -3.77 -12.31 11.75
CA GLU A 61 -4.00 -12.98 10.46
C GLU A 61 -3.65 -12.11 9.26
N ARG A 62 -3.54 -10.79 9.47
CA ARG A 62 -3.28 -9.82 8.41
C ARG A 62 -2.01 -10.14 7.65
N LYS A 63 -0.96 -10.62 8.32
CA LYS A 63 0.29 -10.99 7.65
C LYS A 63 0.09 -12.17 6.70
N ALA A 64 -0.57 -13.23 7.16
CA ALA A 64 -0.85 -14.41 6.35
C ALA A 64 -1.76 -14.06 5.16
N LYS A 65 -2.82 -13.28 5.39
CA LYS A 65 -3.73 -12.84 4.34
C LYS A 65 -3.08 -11.90 3.32
N LEU A 66 -2.13 -11.06 3.75
CA LEU A 66 -1.34 -10.25 2.82
C LEU A 66 -0.41 -11.10 1.95
N ASP A 67 0.17 -12.17 2.51
CA ASP A 67 1.00 -13.11 1.75
C ASP A 67 0.19 -13.86 0.69
N GLU A 68 -1.00 -14.34 1.06
CA GLU A 68 -1.97 -14.97 0.14
C GLU A 68 -2.42 -14.00 -0.97
N LEU A 69 -2.69 -12.74 -0.62
CA LEU A 69 -3.01 -11.68 -1.57
C LEU A 69 -1.86 -11.41 -2.54
N ASN A 70 -0.64 -11.28 -2.02
CA ASN A 70 0.55 -11.04 -2.84
C ASN A 70 0.78 -12.18 -3.83
N LYS A 71 0.67 -13.44 -3.40
CA LYS A 71 0.77 -14.61 -4.28
C LYS A 71 -0.30 -14.61 -5.38
N SER A 72 -1.54 -14.23 -5.03
CA SER A 72 -2.62 -14.12 -6.01
C SER A 72 -2.35 -13.03 -7.04
N ILE A 73 -1.77 -11.90 -6.62
CA ILE A 73 -1.33 -10.83 -7.52
C ILE A 73 -0.19 -11.33 -8.40
N GLU A 74 0.84 -11.96 -7.82
CA GLU A 74 1.98 -12.50 -8.58
C GLU A 74 1.56 -13.53 -9.64
N ALA A 75 0.53 -14.33 -9.39
CA ALA A 75 -0.02 -15.26 -10.37
C ALA A 75 -0.69 -14.56 -11.57
N LEU A 76 -1.18 -13.32 -11.39
CA LEU A 76 -1.75 -12.49 -12.46
C LEU A 76 -0.69 -11.68 -13.22
N LEU A 77 0.52 -11.59 -12.70
CA LEU A 77 1.63 -10.83 -13.27
C LEU A 77 2.52 -11.73 -14.14
N THR A 78 3.16 -11.13 -15.15
CA THR A 78 4.20 -11.82 -15.93
C THR A 78 5.49 -11.95 -15.11
N ASP A 79 6.38 -12.87 -15.47
CA ASP A 79 7.64 -13.06 -14.74
C ASP A 79 8.52 -11.80 -14.67
N GLU A 80 8.44 -10.93 -15.66
CA GLU A 80 9.11 -9.63 -15.65
C GLU A 80 8.49 -8.67 -14.62
N GLN A 81 7.16 -8.63 -14.55
CA GLN A 81 6.42 -7.84 -13.54
C GLN A 81 6.62 -8.39 -12.12
N LYS A 82 6.69 -9.71 -11.92
CA LYS A 82 6.95 -10.32 -10.61
C LYS A 82 8.27 -9.85 -9.98
N LYS A 83 9.32 -9.69 -10.80
CA LYS A 83 10.62 -9.16 -10.34
C LYS A 83 10.47 -7.73 -9.80
N ALA A 84 9.82 -6.86 -10.56
CA ALA A 84 9.57 -5.48 -10.14
C ALA A 84 8.66 -5.41 -8.90
N PHE A 85 7.69 -6.32 -8.77
CA PHE A 85 6.80 -6.42 -7.61
C PHE A 85 7.57 -6.84 -6.34
N THR A 86 8.45 -7.84 -6.48
CA THR A 86 9.31 -8.33 -5.39
C THR A 86 10.26 -7.24 -4.90
N GLU A 87 10.87 -6.49 -5.82
CA GLU A 87 11.76 -5.38 -5.48
C GLU A 87 10.98 -4.25 -4.80
N TRP A 88 9.79 -3.92 -5.29
CA TRP A 88 8.92 -2.93 -4.67
C TRP A 88 8.50 -3.32 -3.25
N ASN A 89 8.17 -4.60 -3.02
CA ASN A 89 7.80 -5.10 -1.71
C ASN A 89 9.00 -5.08 -0.74
N SER A 90 10.19 -5.44 -1.22
CA SER A 90 11.44 -5.34 -0.46
C SER A 90 11.80 -3.90 -0.09
N LYS A 91 11.68 -2.95 -1.03
CA LYS A 91 11.87 -1.51 -0.77
C LYS A 91 10.87 -0.98 0.26
N LYS A 92 9.65 -1.50 0.28
CA LYS A 92 8.67 -1.16 1.33
C LYS A 92 9.08 -1.68 2.70
N ALA A 93 9.58 -2.91 2.78
CA ALA A 93 10.09 -3.48 4.02
C ALA A 93 11.31 -2.68 4.54
N GLU A 94 12.25 -2.31 3.66
CA GLU A 94 13.43 -1.51 4.01
C GLU A 94 13.05 -0.10 4.52
N ARG A 95 12.10 0.56 3.86
CA ARG A 95 11.60 1.87 4.34
C ARG A 95 10.91 1.76 5.69
N ALA A 96 10.26 0.63 5.97
CA ALA A 96 9.64 0.38 7.26
C ALA A 96 10.68 0.11 8.35
N SER A 97 11.78 -0.59 8.05
CA SER A 97 12.87 -0.81 9.00
C SER A 97 13.64 0.47 9.29
N LYS A 98 13.99 1.26 8.27
CA LYS A 98 14.66 2.57 8.43
C LYS A 98 13.84 3.59 9.22
N ARG A 99 12.50 3.46 9.26
CA ARG A 99 11.63 4.31 10.08
C ARG A 99 11.55 3.92 11.55
N LYS A 100 12.03 2.73 11.91
CA LYS A 100 12.09 2.24 13.29
C LYS A 100 13.46 2.45 13.95
N GLN A 101 14.44 2.90 13.17
CA GLN A 101 15.77 3.27 13.63
C GLN A 101 15.81 4.78 13.89
#